data_AF-A0AA88RPE3-F1
#
_entry.id   AF-A0AA88RPE3-F1
#
_cell.length_a   1.000
_cell.length_b   1.000
_cell.length_c   1.000
_cell.angle_alpha   90.00
_cell.angle_beta   90.00
_cell.angle_gamma   90.00
#
_symmetry.space_group_name_H-M   'P 1'
#
loop_
_entity.id
_entity.type
_entity.pdbx_description
1 polymer ?
#
loop_
_entity_poly.entity_id
_entity_poly.type
_entity_poly.pdbx_seq_one_letter_code
_entity_poly.pdbx_strand_id
1 'polypeptide(L)'
;MAPKLSFCKILIPFLIYRSFAFSIDFNYPAIFNFGDSNSDTGGYVAGLAYHLYPPNGQTYFNGPSGRFCDGRLLLDFLSTAEAMDLPFLNPYLDAIGAPSFAQGCNFAVCGSSILPAIATSPSPYTLGPQVAQFFRFKARVLELQAKTKELDKYLPVNDYFEEGLYMFDIGQIDITIALIRSSFDQVLAISIPTILSNFEVEVKVSPLGCIPLIIDQFGTDPSNLDEVGCVIRHNQVVKYFNHQLQVLCSRLQDLYQDVMITCVDIFAIKHNLLADYATLG
;
A
#
# COMPACT_ATOMS: atom_id res chain seq x y z
N MET A 1 -77.52 10.23 0.54
CA MET A 1 -76.61 9.86 -0.56
C MET A 1 -75.31 10.61 -0.37
N ALA A 2 -74.27 9.92 0.10
CA ALA A 2 -72.92 10.46 0.25
C ALA A 2 -72.01 9.76 -0.78
N PRO A 3 -71.11 10.46 -1.49
CA PRO A 3 -70.31 9.85 -2.54
C PRO A 3 -69.18 9.01 -1.93
N LYS A 4 -68.98 7.80 -2.47
CA LYS A 4 -67.86 6.92 -2.13
C LYS A 4 -66.59 7.48 -2.78
N LEU A 5 -65.63 7.94 -1.97
CA LEU A 5 -64.26 8.25 -2.40
C LEU A 5 -63.54 6.93 -2.76
N SER A 6 -63.18 6.77 -4.03
CA SER A 6 -62.34 5.66 -4.50
C SER A 6 -60.87 6.03 -4.33
N PHE A 7 -60.19 5.39 -3.37
CA PHE A 7 -58.74 5.54 -3.18
C PHE A 7 -58.00 4.76 -4.28
N CYS A 8 -57.47 5.48 -5.26
CA CYS A 8 -56.56 4.93 -6.26
C CYS A 8 -55.18 4.71 -5.60
N LYS A 9 -54.82 3.45 -5.31
CA LYS A 9 -53.49 3.10 -4.80
C LYS A 9 -52.48 3.22 -5.94
N ILE A 10 -51.75 4.34 -6.01
CA ILE A 10 -50.59 4.48 -6.89
C ILE A 10 -49.44 3.68 -6.25
N LEU A 11 -49.14 2.51 -6.80
CA LEU A 11 -47.88 1.81 -6.52
C LEU A 11 -46.75 2.55 -7.23
N ILE A 12 -45.94 3.29 -6.48
CA ILE A 12 -44.66 3.82 -6.96
C ILE A 12 -43.70 2.63 -7.03
N PRO A 13 -43.16 2.24 -8.20
CA PRO A 13 -42.13 1.23 -8.25
C PRO A 13 -40.87 1.84 -7.63
N PHE A 14 -40.42 1.29 -6.50
CA PHE A 14 -39.07 1.51 -6.02
C PHE A 14 -38.12 0.94 -7.07
N LEU A 15 -37.61 1.81 -7.95
CA LEU A 15 -36.43 1.53 -8.75
C LEU A 15 -35.27 1.38 -7.76
N ILE A 16 -35.05 0.15 -7.29
CA ILE A 16 -33.81 -0.23 -6.63
C ILE A 16 -32.73 -0.03 -7.69
N TYR A 17 -32.04 1.11 -7.63
CA TYR A 17 -30.73 1.26 -8.25
C TYR A 17 -29.84 0.21 -7.59
N ARG A 18 -29.81 -1.00 -8.15
CA ARG A 18 -28.70 -1.92 -7.92
C ARG A 18 -27.52 -1.21 -8.54
N SER A 19 -26.68 -0.60 -7.71
CA SER A 19 -25.32 -0.28 -8.09
C SER A 19 -24.76 -1.54 -8.73
N PHE A 20 -24.45 -1.50 -10.03
CA PHE A 20 -23.66 -2.53 -10.66
C PHE A 20 -22.30 -2.49 -9.98
N ALA A 21 -22.14 -3.23 -8.88
CA ALA A 21 -20.83 -3.57 -8.38
C ALA A 21 -20.22 -4.49 -9.43
N PHE A 22 -19.28 -3.97 -10.21
CA PHE A 22 -18.36 -4.82 -10.95
C PHE A 22 -17.67 -5.68 -9.89
N SER A 23 -17.93 -6.99 -9.88
CA SER A 23 -17.10 -7.91 -9.12
C SER A 23 -15.76 -7.94 -9.83
N ILE A 24 -14.77 -7.27 -9.27
CA ILE A 24 -13.38 -7.54 -9.63
C ILE A 24 -13.11 -8.94 -9.10
N ASP A 25 -12.78 -9.88 -9.99
CA ASP A 25 -12.29 -11.20 -9.57
C ASP A 25 -10.89 -11.01 -9.00
N PHE A 26 -10.85 -10.70 -7.71
CA PHE A 26 -9.62 -10.45 -6.97
C PHE A 26 -9.15 -11.78 -6.39
N ASN A 27 -8.69 -12.67 -7.26
CA ASN A 27 -8.30 -14.03 -6.92
C ASN A 27 -6.93 -14.34 -7.52
N TYR A 28 -5.89 -14.13 -6.71
CA TYR A 28 -4.51 -14.39 -7.09
C TYR A 28 -3.95 -15.53 -6.22
N PRO A 29 -3.14 -16.44 -6.79
CA PRO A 29 -2.63 -17.59 -6.05
C PRO A 29 -1.53 -17.24 -5.03
N ALA A 30 -0.87 -16.09 -5.23
CA ALA A 30 0.18 -15.59 -4.36
C ALA A 30 0.26 -14.06 -4.41
N ILE A 31 0.85 -13.46 -3.38
CA ILE A 31 1.15 -12.03 -3.33
C ILE A 31 2.64 -11.81 -3.10
N PHE A 32 3.26 -10.94 -3.91
CA PHE A 32 4.60 -10.43 -3.70
C PHE A 32 4.50 -8.93 -3.44
N ASN A 33 4.72 -8.53 -2.18
CA ASN A 33 4.53 -7.16 -1.74
C ASN A 33 5.87 -6.44 -1.53
N PHE A 34 5.92 -5.17 -1.91
CA PHE A 34 7.05 -4.25 -1.76
C PHE A 34 6.54 -2.95 -1.16
N GLY A 35 7.37 -2.25 -0.38
CA GLY A 35 6.92 -1.01 0.21
C GLY A 35 7.66 -0.52 1.43
N ASP A 36 7.00 0.39 2.13
CA ASP A 36 7.45 0.97 3.39
C ASP A 36 6.63 0.47 4.59
N SER A 37 6.51 1.30 5.63
CA SER A 37 5.76 0.99 6.86
C SER A 37 4.27 0.70 6.63
N ASN A 38 3.66 1.20 5.54
CA ASN A 38 2.23 0.97 5.26
C ASN A 38 1.90 -0.49 4.93
N SER A 39 2.90 -1.28 4.52
CA SER A 39 2.73 -2.68 4.14
C SER A 39 3.76 -3.62 4.78
N ASP A 40 4.60 -3.14 5.71
CA ASP A 40 5.60 -3.96 6.43
C ASP A 40 4.96 -4.90 7.46
N THR A 41 5.11 -6.21 7.26
CA THR A 41 4.59 -7.26 8.16
C THR A 41 5.60 -7.80 9.18
N GLY A 42 6.75 -7.11 9.35
CA GLY A 42 7.80 -7.46 10.31
C GLY A 42 9.22 -7.44 9.75
N GLY A 43 9.42 -7.02 8.50
CA GLY A 43 10.71 -6.89 7.84
C GLY A 43 11.65 -5.94 8.57
N TYR A 44 11.16 -4.81 9.09
CA TYR A 44 12.00 -3.88 9.88
C TYR A 44 12.44 -4.48 11.22
N VAL A 45 11.53 -5.19 11.90
CA VAL A 45 11.80 -5.88 13.18
C VAL A 45 12.86 -6.96 12.97
N ALA A 46 12.68 -7.83 11.99
CA ALA A 46 13.61 -8.92 11.71
C ALA A 46 14.94 -8.43 11.12
N GLY A 47 14.91 -7.49 10.18
CA GLY A 47 16.08 -7.01 9.47
C GLY A 47 17.03 -6.14 10.30
N LEU A 48 16.49 -5.31 11.20
CA LEU A 48 17.27 -4.36 12.00
C LEU A 48 17.24 -4.67 13.51
N ALA A 49 16.71 -5.82 13.91
CA ALA A 49 16.49 -6.19 15.31
C ALA A 49 15.72 -5.11 16.09
N TYR A 50 14.80 -4.41 15.41
CA TYR A 50 14.04 -3.33 16.00
C TYR A 50 12.95 -3.88 16.91
N HIS A 51 12.82 -3.33 18.13
CA HIS A 51 11.75 -3.73 19.02
C HIS A 51 10.53 -2.82 18.84
N LEU A 52 9.44 -3.38 18.32
CA LEU A 52 8.18 -2.66 18.15
C LEU A 52 7.37 -2.75 19.45
N TYR A 53 7.02 -1.60 20.03
CA TYR A 53 6.27 -1.51 21.29
C TYR A 53 4.77 -1.28 21.03
N PRO A 54 3.89 -1.50 22.03
CA PRO A 54 2.52 -0.99 22.01
C PRO A 54 2.42 0.48 21.55
N PRO A 55 1.36 0.87 20.82
CA PRO A 55 0.12 0.14 20.62
C PRO A 55 0.13 -0.90 19.49
N ASN A 56 1.28 -1.11 18.83
CA ASN A 56 1.34 -1.97 17.64
C ASN A 56 0.84 -3.40 17.90
N GLY A 57 -0.10 -3.86 17.07
CA GLY A 57 -0.75 -5.17 17.13
C GLY A 57 -1.71 -5.42 18.31
N GLN A 58 -1.99 -4.44 19.18
CA GLN A 58 -2.88 -4.61 20.33
C GLN A 58 -4.33 -5.00 19.99
N THR A 59 -4.92 -4.51 18.90
CA THR A 59 -6.35 -4.69 18.61
C THR A 59 -6.70 -6.00 17.92
N TYR A 60 -5.74 -6.63 17.25
CA TYR A 60 -5.96 -7.89 16.51
C TYR A 60 -5.02 -9.02 16.95
N PHE A 61 -3.73 -8.73 17.08
CA PHE A 61 -2.69 -9.73 17.37
C PHE A 61 -2.44 -9.92 18.87
N ASN A 62 -3.05 -9.08 19.72
CA ASN A 62 -2.88 -9.06 21.18
C ASN A 62 -1.43 -8.81 21.64
N GLY A 63 -0.61 -8.14 20.82
CA GLY A 63 0.79 -7.83 21.09
C GLY A 63 1.54 -7.41 19.82
N PRO A 64 2.82 -6.99 19.93
CA PRO A 64 3.62 -6.56 18.78
C PRO A 64 3.67 -7.64 17.69
N SER A 65 3.18 -7.30 16.50
CA SER A 65 3.03 -8.21 15.35
C SER A 65 3.99 -7.91 14.20
N GLY A 66 4.94 -6.99 14.41
CA GLY A 66 5.83 -6.48 13.37
C GLY A 66 5.21 -5.42 12.44
N ARG A 67 3.91 -5.15 12.56
CA ARG A 67 3.17 -4.17 11.75
C ARG A 67 3.12 -2.82 12.44
N PHE A 68 3.36 -1.75 11.68
CA PHE A 68 3.33 -0.36 12.17
C PHE A 68 1.91 0.21 12.28
N CYS A 69 1.00 -0.58 12.86
CA CYS A 69 -0.35 -0.20 13.23
C CYS A 69 -0.80 -1.00 14.45
N ASP A 70 -1.90 -0.60 15.08
CA ASP A 70 -2.44 -1.27 16.26
C ASP A 70 -3.05 -2.66 15.95
N GLY A 71 -3.19 -3.04 14.69
CA GLY A 71 -3.79 -4.31 14.29
C GLY A 71 -3.31 -4.77 12.92
N ARG A 72 -4.25 -4.87 11.98
CA ARG A 72 -4.05 -5.35 10.61
C ARG A 72 -3.70 -4.21 9.65
N LEU A 73 -2.83 -4.47 8.68
CA LEU A 73 -2.55 -3.59 7.55
C LEU A 73 -3.56 -3.81 6.42
N LEU A 74 -3.66 -2.87 5.47
CA LEU A 74 -4.48 -3.06 4.26
C LEU A 74 -4.15 -4.37 3.54
N LEU A 75 -2.86 -4.73 3.48
CA LEU A 75 -2.38 -6.00 2.93
C LEU A 75 -2.97 -7.24 3.63
N ASP A 76 -3.19 -7.19 4.95
CA ASP A 76 -3.78 -8.29 5.70
C ASP A 76 -5.26 -8.48 5.37
N PHE A 77 -5.99 -7.38 5.17
CA PHE A 77 -7.38 -7.41 4.74
C PHE A 77 -7.52 -7.95 3.31
N LEU A 78 -6.60 -7.57 2.42
CA LEU A 78 -6.60 -8.06 1.03
C LEU A 78 -6.17 -9.53 0.91
N SER A 79 -5.20 -9.98 1.72
CA SER A 79 -4.73 -11.37 1.66
C SER A 79 -5.74 -12.37 2.20
N THR A 80 -6.42 -12.06 3.31
CA THR A 80 -7.26 -13.04 4.02
C THR A 80 -8.62 -13.32 3.38
N ALA A 81 -9.40 -14.21 4.01
CA ALA A 81 -10.73 -14.66 3.58
C ALA A 81 -11.75 -13.56 3.28
N GLU A 82 -11.47 -12.31 3.66
CA GLU A 82 -12.25 -11.14 3.29
C GLU A 82 -12.10 -10.78 1.79
N ALA A 83 -11.02 -11.25 1.13
CA ALA A 83 -10.75 -10.99 -0.28
C ALA A 83 -10.17 -12.21 -1.05
N MET A 84 -9.08 -12.84 -0.60
CA MET A 84 -8.37 -13.89 -1.36
C MET A 84 -8.20 -15.25 -0.65
N ASP A 85 -8.55 -15.36 0.63
CA ASP A 85 -8.39 -16.60 1.44
C ASP A 85 -6.93 -17.12 1.52
N LEU A 86 -5.96 -16.19 1.50
CA LEU A 86 -4.54 -16.44 1.72
C LEU A 86 -4.15 -16.17 3.19
N PRO A 87 -3.10 -16.83 3.71
CA PRO A 87 -2.54 -16.47 5.01
C PRO A 87 -1.91 -15.08 4.98
N PHE A 88 -1.69 -14.50 6.16
CA PHE A 88 -0.89 -13.28 6.28
C PHE A 88 0.50 -13.48 5.68
N LEU A 89 0.97 -12.48 4.94
CA LEU A 89 2.28 -12.55 4.30
C LEU A 89 3.40 -12.49 5.35
N ASN A 90 4.31 -13.46 5.25
CA ASN A 90 5.54 -13.48 6.02
C ASN A 90 6.58 -12.52 5.43
N PRO A 91 7.30 -11.76 6.28
CA PRO A 91 8.37 -10.89 5.83
C PRO A 91 9.59 -11.69 5.37
N TYR A 92 10.18 -11.31 4.23
CA TYR A 92 11.35 -11.98 3.65
C TYR A 92 12.56 -12.01 4.59
N LEU A 93 12.71 -10.98 5.43
CA LEU A 93 13.84 -10.82 6.34
C LEU A 93 13.71 -11.64 7.63
N ASP A 94 12.55 -12.25 7.89
CA ASP A 94 12.36 -13.09 9.06
C ASP A 94 12.73 -14.55 8.76
N ALA A 95 13.91 -14.93 9.23
CA ALA A 95 14.43 -16.28 9.09
C ALA A 95 13.88 -17.25 10.16
N ILE A 96 13.28 -16.74 11.24
CA ILE A 96 12.90 -17.55 12.41
C ILE A 96 11.39 -17.41 12.64
N GLY A 97 10.62 -18.38 12.15
CA GLY A 97 9.20 -18.45 12.50
C GLY A 97 8.37 -19.20 11.48
N ALA A 98 8.55 -20.53 11.38
CA ALA A 98 7.81 -21.42 10.47
C ALA A 98 7.21 -20.75 9.20
N PRO A 99 7.95 -19.93 8.44
CA PRO A 99 7.30 -19.08 7.47
C PRO A 99 7.08 -19.93 6.23
N SER A 100 5.82 -20.25 5.96
CA SER A 100 5.45 -20.70 4.64
C SER A 100 5.40 -19.48 3.74
N PHE A 101 6.20 -19.48 2.69
CA PHE A 101 6.13 -18.54 1.59
C PHE A 101 5.34 -19.13 0.41
N ALA A 102 4.60 -20.24 0.62
CA ALA A 102 3.90 -20.95 -0.44
C ALA A 102 2.93 -20.06 -1.25
N GLN A 103 2.33 -19.07 -0.60
CA GLN A 103 1.40 -18.11 -1.22
C GLN A 103 2.00 -16.70 -1.32
N GLY A 104 3.33 -16.63 -1.39
CA GLY A 104 4.06 -15.38 -1.61
C GLY A 104 4.80 -14.86 -0.38
N CYS A 105 5.31 -13.65 -0.48
CA CYS A 105 6.32 -13.09 0.41
C CYS A 105 6.24 -11.56 0.45
N ASN A 106 6.49 -10.98 1.62
CA ASN A 106 6.54 -9.54 1.79
C ASN A 106 7.98 -9.03 1.90
N PHE A 107 8.38 -8.16 0.98
CA PHE A 107 9.69 -7.50 0.95
C PHE A 107 9.65 -6.07 1.50
N ALA A 108 8.47 -5.55 1.86
CA ALA A 108 8.33 -4.22 2.43
C ALA A 108 9.05 -4.10 3.78
N VAL A 109 9.64 -2.93 4.00
CA VAL A 109 10.37 -2.61 5.23
C VAL A 109 10.09 -1.17 5.62
N CYS A 110 9.76 -0.92 6.89
CA CYS A 110 9.50 0.44 7.39
C CYS A 110 10.63 1.42 7.06
N GLY A 111 10.26 2.66 6.70
CA GLY A 111 11.21 3.72 6.37
C GLY A 111 11.87 3.56 4.99
N SER A 112 11.41 2.65 4.15
CA SER A 112 12.00 2.45 2.83
C SER A 112 11.65 3.59 1.87
N SER A 113 12.64 3.99 1.07
CA SER A 113 12.52 4.98 0.02
C SER A 113 12.68 4.33 -1.36
N ILE A 114 12.27 5.04 -2.40
CA ILE A 114 12.56 4.71 -3.80
C ILE A 114 14.04 4.95 -4.07
N LEU A 115 14.54 6.13 -3.69
CA LEU A 115 15.92 6.51 -3.94
C LEU A 115 16.89 5.63 -3.14
N PRO A 116 18.11 5.39 -3.67
CA PRO A 116 19.16 4.65 -2.96
C PRO A 116 19.45 5.21 -1.57
N ALA A 117 19.71 4.30 -0.62
CA ALA A 117 20.03 4.69 0.74
C ALA A 117 21.31 5.53 0.82
N ILE A 118 21.27 6.57 1.64
CA ILE A 118 22.44 7.32 2.09
C ILE A 118 22.62 7.13 3.59
N ALA A 119 23.73 7.64 4.16
CA ALA A 119 24.05 7.47 5.58
C ALA A 119 22.97 7.98 6.57
N THR A 120 22.07 8.85 6.10
CA THR A 120 20.97 9.40 6.90
C THR A 120 19.60 8.83 6.52
N SER A 121 19.56 7.81 5.66
CA SER A 121 18.31 7.15 5.30
C SER A 121 17.77 6.35 6.49
N PRO A 122 16.45 6.39 6.76
CA PRO A 122 15.85 5.70 7.90
C PRO A 122 15.83 4.17 7.75
N SER A 123 16.00 3.66 6.53
CA SER A 123 16.13 2.24 6.22
C SER A 123 17.18 2.02 5.12
N PRO A 124 18.03 0.99 5.23
CA PRO A 124 18.89 0.56 4.14
C PRO A 124 18.15 -0.30 3.08
N TYR A 125 16.92 -0.73 3.37
CA TYR A 125 16.13 -1.63 2.52
C TYR A 125 15.26 -0.85 1.53
N THR A 126 15.86 0.06 0.76
CA THR A 126 15.15 0.84 -0.27
C THR A 126 14.58 -0.06 -1.37
N LEU A 127 13.78 0.48 -2.28
CA LEU A 127 13.11 -0.30 -3.32
C LEU A 127 14.05 -1.22 -4.09
N GLY A 128 15.23 -0.71 -4.49
CA GLY A 128 16.24 -1.49 -5.22
C GLY A 128 16.63 -2.77 -4.48
N PRO A 129 17.11 -2.71 -3.23
CA PRO A 129 17.30 -3.87 -2.37
C PRO A 129 16.09 -4.80 -2.25
N GLN A 130 14.86 -4.29 -2.08
CA GLN A 130 13.67 -5.14 -1.99
C GLN A 130 13.41 -5.93 -3.29
N VAL A 131 13.53 -5.28 -4.44
CA VAL A 131 13.41 -5.92 -5.77
C VAL A 131 14.54 -6.94 -5.98
N ALA A 132 15.78 -6.61 -5.59
CA ALA A 132 16.90 -7.55 -5.66
C ALA A 132 16.70 -8.78 -4.75
N GLN A 133 16.11 -8.59 -3.58
CA GLN A 133 15.73 -9.68 -2.68
C GLN A 133 14.66 -10.58 -3.32
N PHE A 134 13.67 -10.02 -3.99
CA PHE A 134 12.69 -10.80 -4.74
C PHE A 134 13.33 -11.64 -5.85
N PHE A 135 14.19 -11.06 -6.68
CA PHE A 135 14.87 -11.82 -7.73
C PHE A 135 15.74 -12.95 -7.16
N ARG A 136 16.45 -12.68 -6.06
CA ARG A 136 17.19 -13.71 -5.33
C ARG A 136 16.26 -14.80 -4.79
N PHE A 137 15.15 -14.42 -4.18
CA PHE A 137 14.15 -15.32 -3.63
C PHE A 137 13.59 -16.25 -4.71
N LYS A 138 13.08 -15.69 -5.82
CA LYS A 138 12.57 -16.44 -6.97
C LYS A 138 13.62 -17.42 -7.50
N ALA A 139 14.84 -16.94 -7.78
CA ALA A 139 15.92 -17.80 -8.27
C ALA A 139 16.23 -18.97 -7.31
N ARG A 140 16.23 -18.69 -5.99
CA ARG A 140 16.52 -19.72 -4.99
C ARG A 140 15.39 -20.72 -4.83
N VAL A 141 14.14 -20.28 -4.91
CA VAL A 141 12.96 -21.16 -4.89
C VAL A 141 13.04 -22.16 -6.04
N LEU A 142 13.25 -21.67 -7.27
CA LEU A 142 13.33 -22.52 -8.47
C LEU A 142 14.50 -23.52 -8.38
N GLU A 143 15.65 -23.09 -7.89
CA GLU A 143 16.81 -23.98 -7.70
C GLU A 143 16.52 -25.09 -6.67
N LEU A 144 15.82 -24.77 -5.57
CA LEU A 144 15.47 -25.73 -4.53
C LEU A 144 14.41 -26.73 -5.00
N GLN A 145 13.38 -26.26 -5.71
CA GLN A 145 12.31 -27.11 -6.24
C GLN A 145 12.78 -28.05 -7.35
N ALA A 146 13.83 -27.66 -8.10
CA ALA A 146 14.49 -28.55 -9.05
C ALA A 146 15.21 -29.73 -8.38
N LYS A 147 15.55 -29.61 -7.08
CA LYS A 147 16.27 -30.64 -6.31
C LYS A 147 15.34 -31.55 -5.52
N THR A 148 14.27 -31.00 -4.95
CA THR A 148 13.33 -31.77 -4.13
C THR A 148 11.93 -31.15 -4.16
N LYS A 149 10.91 -32.00 -4.09
CA LYS A 149 9.49 -31.61 -3.97
C LYS A 149 9.03 -31.46 -2.53
N GLU A 150 9.86 -31.82 -1.54
CA GLU A 150 9.53 -31.70 -0.11
C GLU A 150 9.32 -30.25 0.35
N LEU A 151 9.85 -29.29 -0.41
CA LEU A 151 9.78 -27.86 -0.11
C LEU A 151 8.58 -27.17 -0.77
N ASP A 152 7.82 -27.85 -1.64
CA ASP A 152 6.66 -27.27 -2.34
C ASP A 152 5.57 -26.80 -1.37
N LYS A 153 5.49 -27.40 -0.18
CA LYS A 153 4.56 -26.97 0.89
C LYS A 153 4.96 -25.66 1.59
N TYR A 154 6.18 -25.17 1.39
CA TYR A 154 6.71 -23.98 2.04
C TYR A 154 7.12 -22.88 1.06
N LEU A 155 7.26 -23.19 -0.22
CA LEU A 155 7.76 -22.27 -1.25
C LEU A 155 6.73 -22.12 -2.36
N PRO A 156 6.64 -20.94 -3.03
CA PRO A 156 5.73 -20.75 -4.15
C PRO A 156 6.01 -21.75 -5.26
N VAL A 157 4.98 -22.28 -5.88
CA VAL A 157 5.14 -23.03 -7.14
C VAL A 157 5.52 -22.06 -8.27
N ASN A 158 6.14 -22.57 -9.34
CA ASN A 158 6.69 -21.72 -10.40
C ASN A 158 5.63 -20.78 -11.01
N ASP A 159 4.44 -21.29 -11.29
CA ASP A 159 3.36 -20.55 -11.96
C ASP A 159 2.88 -19.35 -11.13
N TYR A 160 3.05 -19.39 -9.80
CA TYR A 160 2.68 -18.28 -8.92
C TYR A 160 3.53 -17.03 -9.17
N PHE A 161 4.75 -17.17 -9.71
CA PHE A 161 5.55 -16.00 -10.08
C PHE A 161 5.04 -15.33 -11.37
N GLU A 162 4.23 -16.01 -12.17
CA GLU A 162 3.63 -15.45 -13.40
C GLU A 162 2.20 -14.96 -13.12
N GLU A 163 1.47 -15.69 -12.28
CA GLU A 163 0.05 -15.43 -11.97
C GLU A 163 -0.16 -14.61 -10.69
N GLY A 164 0.89 -14.37 -9.90
CA GLY A 164 0.79 -13.70 -8.60
C GLY A 164 0.47 -12.20 -8.69
N LEU A 165 -0.11 -11.68 -7.62
CA LEU A 165 -0.33 -10.25 -7.44
C LEU A 165 0.97 -9.57 -6.95
N TYR A 166 1.39 -8.53 -7.66
CA TYR A 166 2.52 -7.70 -7.27
C TYR A 166 2.02 -6.36 -6.73
N MET A 167 2.37 -6.06 -5.49
CA MET A 167 1.89 -4.86 -4.79
C MET A 167 3.06 -3.96 -4.40
N PHE A 168 2.87 -2.66 -4.59
CA PHE A 168 3.84 -1.65 -4.22
C PHE A 168 3.12 -0.58 -3.38
N ASP A 169 3.70 -0.21 -2.23
CA ASP A 169 3.32 0.99 -1.46
C ASP A 169 4.57 1.70 -0.94
N ILE A 170 5.12 2.65 -1.71
CA ILE A 170 6.37 3.34 -1.43
C ILE A 170 6.41 4.76 -2.02
N GLY A 171 7.36 5.58 -1.56
CA GLY A 171 7.63 6.93 -2.05
C GLY A 171 7.26 8.03 -1.05
N GLN A 172 6.47 7.69 -0.01
CA GLN A 172 6.12 8.63 1.06
C GLN A 172 7.36 9.18 1.77
N ILE A 173 8.34 8.30 2.04
CA ILE A 173 9.60 8.67 2.70
C ILE A 173 10.43 9.64 1.84
N ASP A 174 10.52 9.41 0.53
CA ASP A 174 11.26 10.30 -0.38
C ASP A 174 10.67 11.71 -0.38
N ILE A 175 9.33 11.82 -0.50
CA ILE A 175 8.62 13.11 -0.52
C ILE A 175 8.79 13.82 0.83
N THR A 176 8.67 13.09 1.94
CA THR A 176 8.85 13.63 3.30
C THR A 176 10.25 14.20 3.48
N ILE A 177 11.28 13.43 3.11
CA ILE A 177 12.67 13.86 3.20
C ILE A 177 12.93 15.09 2.32
N ALA A 178 12.38 15.12 1.11
CA ALA A 178 12.52 16.25 0.20
C ALA A 178 11.88 17.53 0.78
N LEU A 179 10.68 17.43 1.34
CA LEU A 179 9.97 18.55 1.98
C LEU A 179 10.66 19.08 3.24
N ILE A 180 11.37 18.22 3.98
CA ILE A 180 12.16 18.63 5.14
C ILE A 180 13.47 19.34 4.73
N ARG A 181 14.09 18.90 3.63
CA ARG A 181 15.46 19.31 3.26
C ARG A 181 15.54 20.42 2.22
N SER A 182 14.45 20.71 1.51
CA SER A 182 14.47 21.57 0.34
C SER A 182 13.26 22.49 0.32
N SER A 183 13.35 23.59 -0.43
CA SER A 183 12.19 24.46 -0.63
C SER A 183 11.14 23.77 -1.50
N PHE A 184 9.89 24.22 -1.40
CA PHE A 184 8.80 23.68 -2.22
C PHE A 184 9.10 23.70 -3.73
N ASP A 185 9.67 24.80 -4.23
CA ASP A 185 10.05 24.91 -5.65
C ASP A 185 11.13 23.91 -6.04
N GLN A 186 12.10 23.66 -5.16
CA GLN A 186 13.14 22.64 -5.40
C GLN A 186 12.55 21.23 -5.39
N VAL A 187 11.59 20.96 -4.50
CA VAL A 187 10.90 19.67 -4.45
C VAL A 187 10.18 19.39 -5.77
N LEU A 188 9.45 20.37 -6.30
CA LEU A 188 8.73 20.23 -7.57
C LEU A 188 9.68 20.13 -8.77
N ALA A 189 10.72 20.96 -8.83
CA ALA A 189 11.58 21.07 -10.00
C ALA A 189 12.69 20.01 -10.07
N ILE A 190 13.12 19.46 -8.93
CA ILE A 190 14.29 18.57 -8.83
C ILE A 190 13.89 17.24 -8.19
N SER A 191 13.40 17.26 -6.95
CA SER A 191 13.22 16.03 -6.18
C SER A 191 12.21 15.08 -6.82
N ILE A 192 11.03 15.58 -7.23
CA ILE A 192 9.99 14.74 -7.85
C ILE A 192 10.48 14.11 -9.16
N PRO A 193 11.04 14.86 -10.13
CA PRO A 193 11.64 14.26 -11.32
C PRO A 193 12.70 13.20 -11.00
N THR A 194 13.56 13.43 -10.00
CA THR A 194 14.58 12.46 -9.58
C THR A 194 13.98 11.19 -8.98
N ILE A 195 12.95 11.31 -8.15
CA ILE A 195 12.24 10.15 -7.59
C ILE A 195 11.62 9.33 -8.73
N LEU A 196 10.87 9.98 -9.62
CA LEU A 196 10.19 9.32 -10.73
C LEU A 196 11.15 8.66 -11.73
N SER A 197 12.34 9.24 -11.97
CA SER A 197 13.33 8.64 -12.86
C SER A 197 14.01 7.39 -12.30
N ASN A 198 13.91 7.16 -10.98
CA ASN A 198 14.43 5.99 -10.29
C ASN A 198 13.32 4.99 -9.92
N PHE A 199 12.10 5.21 -10.41
CA PHE A 199 10.93 4.42 -10.08
C PHE A 199 10.40 3.72 -11.34
N GLU A 200 10.74 2.45 -11.50
CA GLU A 200 10.30 1.60 -12.62
C GLU A 200 8.98 0.87 -12.34
N VAL A 201 8.39 1.06 -11.16
CA VAL A 201 7.13 0.44 -10.72
C VAL A 201 6.26 1.48 -10.00
N GLU A 202 4.96 1.27 -9.87
CA GLU A 202 3.99 2.34 -9.60
C GLU A 202 3.33 2.27 -8.22
N VAL A 203 3.24 3.42 -7.54
CA VAL A 203 2.48 3.61 -6.30
C VAL A 203 2.02 5.05 -6.19
N LYS A 204 0.71 5.31 -6.08
CA LYS A 204 0.22 6.62 -5.61
C LYS A 204 0.45 6.75 -4.11
N VAL A 205 0.99 7.88 -3.67
CA VAL A 205 1.31 8.14 -2.27
C VAL A 205 0.08 8.67 -1.52
N SER A 206 -0.08 8.24 -0.26
CA SER A 206 -1.14 8.66 0.64
C SER A 206 -1.10 10.17 0.97
N PRO A 207 -2.18 10.78 1.51
CA PRO A 207 -2.21 12.21 1.83
C PRO A 207 -1.22 12.59 2.93
N LEU A 208 0.01 12.92 2.55
CA LEU A 208 1.11 13.17 3.47
C LEU A 208 0.82 14.32 4.44
N GLY A 209 0.12 15.35 3.98
CA GLY A 209 -0.27 16.50 4.82
C GLY A 209 -1.21 16.15 5.96
N CYS A 210 -1.86 14.98 5.89
CA CYS A 210 -2.79 14.49 6.91
C CYS A 210 -2.12 13.61 7.98
N ILE A 211 -0.83 13.31 7.83
CA ILE A 211 -0.11 12.48 8.81
C ILE A 211 0.10 13.30 10.09
N PRO A 212 -0.21 12.75 11.30
CA PRO A 212 -0.05 13.49 12.55
C PRO A 212 1.33 14.12 12.76
N LEU A 213 2.40 13.44 12.37
CA LEU A 213 3.77 13.97 12.41
C LEU A 213 3.94 15.25 11.56
N ILE A 214 3.34 15.28 10.37
CA ILE A 214 3.41 16.42 9.46
C ILE A 214 2.55 17.57 9.99
N ILE A 215 1.38 17.29 10.56
CA ILE A 215 0.51 18.29 11.19
C ILE A 215 1.18 18.91 12.42
N ASP A 216 1.79 18.10 13.28
CA ASP A 216 2.52 18.59 14.47
C ASP A 216 3.65 19.55 14.08
N GLN A 217 4.42 19.19 13.04
CA GLN A 217 5.59 19.96 12.63
C GLN A 217 5.25 21.20 11.78
N PHE A 218 4.24 21.12 10.90
CA PHE A 218 3.97 22.14 9.88
C PHE A 218 2.56 22.74 9.93
N GLY A 219 1.69 22.22 10.80
CA GLY A 219 0.28 22.62 10.96
C GLY A 219 0.01 23.59 12.11
N THR A 220 1.04 24.17 12.73
CA THR A 220 0.87 25.09 13.89
C THR A 220 0.13 26.39 13.55
N ASP A 221 0.10 26.77 12.27
CA ASP A 221 -0.67 27.92 11.77
C ASP A 221 -1.92 27.38 11.03
N PRO A 222 -3.14 27.66 11.53
CA PRO A 222 -4.38 27.19 10.92
C PRO A 222 -4.58 27.62 9.47
N SER A 223 -3.94 28.70 9.02
CA SER A 223 -4.03 29.15 7.62
C SER A 223 -3.31 28.21 6.64
N ASN A 224 -2.45 27.32 7.14
CA ASN A 224 -1.76 26.31 6.35
C ASN A 224 -2.54 24.98 6.26
N LEU A 225 -3.70 24.88 6.92
CA LEU A 225 -4.52 23.67 6.96
C LEU A 225 -5.73 23.78 6.02
N ASP A 226 -6.10 22.68 5.38
CA ASP A 226 -7.35 22.57 4.64
C ASP A 226 -8.56 22.34 5.58
N GLU A 227 -9.76 22.22 5.02
CA GLU A 227 -11.02 22.10 5.75
C GLU A 227 -11.09 20.83 6.64
N VAL A 228 -10.24 19.83 6.36
CA VAL A 228 -10.14 18.58 7.12
C VAL A 228 -8.91 18.55 8.04
N GLY A 229 -8.19 19.67 8.17
CA GLY A 229 -7.07 19.82 9.10
C GLY A 229 -5.72 19.32 8.58
N CYS A 230 -5.59 19.04 7.29
CA CYS A 230 -4.34 18.57 6.70
C CYS A 230 -3.49 19.73 6.16
N VAL A 231 -2.15 19.58 6.21
CA VAL A 231 -1.22 20.61 5.73
C VAL A 231 -1.29 20.74 4.21
N ILE A 232 -1.82 21.89 3.73
CA ILE A 232 -2.15 22.14 2.32
C ILE A 232 -0.94 21.90 1.40
N ARG A 233 0.21 22.51 1.72
CA ARG A 233 1.40 22.45 0.85
C ARG A 233 1.93 21.03 0.67
N HIS A 234 1.88 20.21 1.71
CA HIS A 234 2.32 18.81 1.64
C HIS A 234 1.38 18.00 0.74
N ASN A 235 0.07 18.18 0.90
CA ASN A 235 -0.92 17.55 0.03
C ASN A 235 -0.82 18.04 -1.43
N GLN A 236 -0.44 19.30 -1.68
CA GLN A 236 -0.20 19.81 -3.04
C GLN A 236 0.99 19.11 -3.73
N VAL A 237 2.10 18.91 -3.02
CA VAL A 237 3.25 18.15 -3.53
C VAL A 237 2.85 16.71 -3.86
N VAL A 238 2.13 16.04 -2.95
CA VAL A 238 1.65 14.68 -3.19
C VAL A 238 0.68 14.60 -4.35
N LYS A 239 -0.27 15.55 -4.48
CA LYS A 239 -1.18 15.60 -5.63
C LYS A 239 -0.42 15.76 -6.94
N TYR A 240 0.61 16.61 -6.99
CA TYR A 240 1.46 16.74 -8.16
C TYR A 240 2.22 15.45 -8.47
N PHE A 241 2.84 14.83 -7.46
CA PHE A 241 3.54 13.56 -7.59
C PHE A 241 2.62 12.45 -8.12
N ASN A 242 1.44 12.29 -7.52
CA ASN A 242 0.43 11.29 -7.91
C ASN A 242 -0.14 11.55 -9.31
N HIS A 243 -0.21 12.81 -9.75
CA HIS A 243 -0.58 13.13 -11.14
C HIS A 243 0.48 12.62 -12.13
N GLN A 244 1.77 12.83 -11.83
CA GLN A 244 2.85 12.31 -12.67
C GLN A 244 2.87 10.77 -12.69
N LEU A 245 2.60 10.14 -11.55
CA LEU A 245 2.46 8.68 -11.45
C LEU A 245 1.28 8.14 -12.25
N GLN A 246 0.14 8.85 -12.30
CA GLN A 246 -0.99 8.44 -13.14
C GLN A 246 -0.62 8.46 -14.63
N VAL A 247 0.24 9.41 -15.05
CA VAL A 247 0.78 9.45 -16.41
C VAL A 247 1.72 8.27 -16.66
N LEU A 248 2.59 7.95 -15.69
CA LEU A 248 3.45 6.76 -15.77
C LEU A 248 2.61 5.47 -15.88
N CYS A 249 1.57 5.35 -15.05
CA CYS A 249 0.55 4.29 -15.07
C CYS A 249 -0.02 4.03 -16.45
N SER A 250 -0.54 5.09 -17.06
CA SER A 250 -1.14 4.97 -18.38
C SER A 250 -0.10 4.50 -19.41
N ARG A 251 1.15 4.95 -19.28
CA ARG A 251 2.24 4.53 -20.17
C ARG A 251 2.68 3.08 -19.95
N LEU A 252 2.73 2.59 -18.71
CA LEU A 252 3.07 1.19 -18.45
C LEU A 252 1.96 0.25 -18.92
N GLN A 253 0.69 0.64 -18.72
CA GLN A 253 -0.47 -0.08 -19.26
C GLN A 253 -0.41 -0.17 -20.80
N ASP A 254 0.01 0.91 -21.48
CA ASP A 254 0.19 0.91 -22.93
C ASP A 254 1.37 0.04 -23.40
N LEU A 255 2.47 0.03 -22.63
CA LEU A 255 3.71 -0.67 -22.96
C LEU A 255 3.61 -2.18 -22.73
N TYR A 256 2.95 -2.59 -21.65
CA TYR A 256 2.85 -3.98 -21.18
C TYR A 256 1.41 -4.48 -21.29
N GLN A 257 0.96 -4.75 -22.51
CA GLN A 257 -0.42 -5.20 -22.79
C GLN A 257 -0.71 -6.63 -22.30
N ASP A 258 0.33 -7.39 -22.00
CA ASP A 258 0.29 -8.74 -21.45
C ASP A 258 0.21 -8.78 -19.92
N VAL A 259 0.30 -7.63 -19.25
CA VAL A 259 0.25 -7.51 -17.79
C VAL A 259 -0.92 -6.61 -17.38
N MET A 260 -1.68 -7.04 -16.38
CA MET A 260 -2.71 -6.19 -15.78
C MET A 260 -2.07 -5.24 -14.76
N ILE A 261 -1.99 -3.95 -15.11
CA ILE A 261 -1.48 -2.90 -14.23
C ILE A 261 -2.65 -2.08 -13.70
N THR A 262 -2.79 -1.97 -12.38
CA THR A 262 -3.86 -1.21 -11.72
C THR A 262 -3.29 -0.15 -10.81
N CYS A 263 -3.72 1.10 -10.99
CA CYS A 263 -3.25 2.23 -10.19
C CYS A 263 -4.31 2.68 -9.19
N VAL A 264 -4.07 2.37 -7.92
CA VAL A 264 -5.00 2.65 -6.84
C VAL A 264 -4.79 4.08 -6.32
N ASP A 265 -5.85 4.89 -6.31
CA ASP A 265 -5.80 6.25 -5.75
C ASP A 265 -5.95 6.25 -4.22
N ILE A 266 -4.91 5.79 -3.54
CA ILE A 266 -4.89 5.74 -2.08
C ILE A 266 -4.99 7.13 -1.44
N PHE A 267 -4.56 8.18 -2.16
CA PHE A 267 -4.74 9.56 -1.74
C PHE A 267 -6.22 9.90 -1.61
N ALA A 268 -6.99 9.71 -2.68
CA ALA A 268 -8.41 10.00 -2.69
C ALA A 268 -9.15 9.16 -1.63
N ILE A 269 -8.83 7.86 -1.53
CA ILE A 269 -9.47 6.95 -0.56
C ILE A 269 -9.26 7.45 0.87
N LYS A 270 -8.00 7.70 1.28
CA LYS A 270 -7.69 8.13 2.66
C LYS A 270 -8.16 9.55 2.95
N HIS A 271 -8.08 10.46 1.96
CA HIS A 271 -8.58 11.82 2.13
C HIS A 271 -10.10 11.85 2.30
N ASN A 272 -10.84 11.06 1.52
CA ASN A 272 -12.29 10.94 1.66
C ASN A 272 -12.66 10.31 2.99
N LEU A 273 -11.92 9.30 3.46
CA LEU A 273 -12.11 8.74 4.79
C LEU A 273 -12.00 9.82 5.88
N LEU A 274 -11.02 10.71 5.78
CA LEU A 274 -10.85 11.81 6.74
C LEU A 274 -11.94 12.88 6.63
N ALA A 275 -12.40 13.17 5.41
CA ALA A 275 -13.47 14.16 5.19
C ALA A 275 -14.84 13.66 5.69
N ASP A 276 -15.13 12.38 5.47
CA ASP A 276 -16.46 11.79 5.64
C ASP A 276 -16.49 10.68 6.71
N TYR A 277 -15.53 10.66 7.64
CA TYR A 277 -15.35 9.59 8.64
C TYR A 277 -16.65 9.20 9.34
N ALA A 278 -17.46 10.19 9.75
CA ALA A 278 -18.72 9.96 10.46
C ALA A 278 -19.77 9.16 9.66
N THR A 279 -19.65 9.10 8.33
CA THR A 279 -20.55 8.34 7.45
C THR A 279 -20.00 6.98 7.06
N LEU A 280 -18.69 6.76 7.26
CA LEU A 280 -17.97 5.56 6.84
C LEU A 280 -17.75 4.55 7.99
N GLY A 281 -18.03 4.95 9.24
CA GLY A 281 -17.98 4.10 10.43
C GLY A 281 -17.01 4.62 11.46
#